data_AF-A0A9E0YF07-F1
#
_entry.id   AF-A0A9E0YF07-F1
#
_cell.length_a   1.000
_cell.length_b   1.000
_cell.length_c   1.000
_cell.angle_alpha   90.00
_cell.angle_beta   90.00
_cell.angle_gamma   90.00
#
_symmetry.space_group_name_H-M   'P 1'
#
loop_
_entity.id
_entity.type
_entity.pdbx_description
1 polymer ?
#
loop_
_entity_poly.entity_id
_entity_poly.type
_entity_poly.pdbx_seq_one_letter_code
_entity_poly.pdbx_strand_id
1 'polypeptide(L)'
;MFFWTKPLGMKAFGRTPEQARDSAVLAANQGLYNGFLAAGLVWAIVHPDPEVGRQLRTFFFACVTIAGIYGGLTASRKILFVQAIPGAIGLVAAILISR
;
A
#
# COMPACT_ATOMS: atom_id res chain seq x y z
N MET A 1 1.17 -8.64 -8.13
CA MET A 1 2.35 -9.54 -8.06
C MET A 1 1.95 -11.02 -8.07
N PHE A 2 1.78 -11.72 -6.94
CA PHE A 2 1.71 -13.20 -6.92
C PHE A 2 0.43 -13.83 -7.49
N PHE A 3 -0.73 -13.24 -7.20
CA PHE A 3 -2.04 -13.78 -7.63
C PHE A 3 -2.62 -13.07 -8.86
N TRP A 4 -1.86 -12.16 -9.50
CA TRP A 4 -2.39 -11.23 -10.50
C TRP A 4 -3.03 -11.93 -11.71
N THR A 5 -2.40 -12.98 -12.22
CA THR A 5 -2.91 -13.79 -13.35
C THR A 5 -3.76 -14.99 -12.90
N LYS A 6 -4.00 -15.14 -11.59
CA LYS A 6 -4.82 -16.23 -11.03
C LYS A 6 -6.28 -15.78 -10.91
N PRO A 7 -7.25 -16.73 -10.86
CA PRO A 7 -8.68 -16.39 -10.75
C PRO A 7 -9.02 -15.41 -9.62
N LEU A 8 -8.33 -15.54 -8.48
CA LEU A 8 -8.52 -14.65 -7.34
C LEU A 8 -8.13 -13.20 -7.66
N GLY A 9 -6.97 -12.96 -8.28
CA GLY A 9 -6.53 -11.61 -8.65
C GLY A 9 -7.40 -11.02 -9.75
N MET A 10 -7.73 -11.81 -10.77
CA MET A 10 -8.64 -11.38 -11.84
C MET A 10 -10.01 -10.97 -11.28
N LYS A 11 -10.58 -11.74 -10.35
CA LYS A 11 -11.85 -11.39 -9.67
C LYS A 11 -11.72 -10.12 -8.81
N ALA A 12 -10.61 -9.97 -8.09
CA ALA A 12 -10.37 -8.81 -7.24
C ALA A 12 -10.31 -7.50 -8.05
N PHE A 13 -9.64 -7.53 -9.21
CA PHE A 13 -9.39 -6.36 -10.06
C PHE A 13 -10.29 -6.25 -11.30
N GLY A 14 -11.22 -7.19 -11.49
CA GLY A 14 -12.18 -7.21 -12.60
C GLY A 14 -11.49 -7.29 -13.97
N ARG A 15 -10.50 -8.18 -14.12
CA ARG A 15 -9.69 -8.29 -15.34
C ARG A 15 -9.95 -9.59 -16.09
N THR A 16 -9.89 -9.52 -17.42
CA THR A 16 -9.84 -10.70 -18.29
C THR A 16 -8.47 -11.39 -18.19
N PRO A 17 -8.34 -12.66 -18.61
CA PRO A 17 -7.05 -13.35 -18.67
C PRO A 17 -6.01 -12.62 -19.52
N GLU A 18 -6.41 -12.00 -20.62
CA GLU A 18 -5.53 -11.23 -21.52
C GLU A 18 -5.04 -9.98 -20.78
N GLN A 19 -5.95 -9.17 -20.24
CA GLN A 19 -5.59 -7.96 -19.48
C GLN A 19 -4.66 -8.25 -18.30
N ALA A 20 -4.89 -9.36 -17.60
CA ALA A 20 -4.05 -9.78 -16.48
C ALA A 20 -2.64 -10.21 -16.93
N ARG A 21 -2.53 -10.88 -18.08
CA ARG A 21 -1.24 -11.26 -18.68
C ARG A 21 -0.46 -10.03 -19.13
N ASP A 22 -1.10 -9.13 -19.88
CA ASP A 22 -0.45 -7.95 -20.44
C ASP A 22 0.08 -6.98 -19.37
N SER A 23 -0.60 -6.92 -18.23
CA SER A 23 -0.23 -6.04 -17.10
C SER A 23 0.60 -6.72 -16.01
N ALA A 24 0.99 -7.99 -16.17
CA ALA A 24 1.58 -8.79 -15.10
C ALA A 24 2.90 -8.19 -14.57
N VAL A 25 3.79 -7.74 -15.45
CA VAL A 25 5.07 -7.14 -15.08
C VAL A 25 4.87 -5.83 -14.32
N LEU A 26 3.99 -4.96 -14.83
CA LEU A 26 3.66 -3.70 -14.17
C LEU A 26 3.06 -3.96 -12.77
N ALA A 27 2.13 -4.90 -12.65
CA ALA A 27 1.52 -5.27 -11.38
C ALA A 27 2.48 -5.99 -10.41
N ALA A 28 3.55 -6.61 -10.91
CA ALA A 28 4.64 -7.10 -10.07
C ALA A 28 5.47 -5.95 -9.52
N ASN A 29 5.83 -4.98 -10.36
CA ASN A 29 6.62 -3.82 -9.96
C ASN A 29 5.86 -2.91 -8.96
N GLN A 30 4.56 -2.71 -9.17
CA GLN A 30 3.68 -2.03 -8.19
C GLN A 30 3.63 -2.78 -6.85
N GLY A 31 3.63 -4.12 -6.90
CA GLY A 31 3.72 -4.96 -5.71
C GLY A 31 5.03 -4.79 -4.96
N LEU A 32 6.16 -4.71 -5.67
CA LEU A 32 7.48 -4.51 -5.09
C LEU A 32 7.59 -3.15 -4.39
N TYR A 33 7.13 -2.07 -5.02
CA TYR A 33 7.11 -0.74 -4.40
C TYR A 33 6.26 -0.71 -3.12
N ASN A 34 5.07 -1.33 -3.15
CA ASN A 34 4.26 -1.51 -1.94
C ASN A 34 4.98 -2.35 -0.87
N GLY A 35 5.79 -3.33 -1.30
CA GLY A 35 6.68 -4.09 -0.42
C GLY A 35 7.71 -3.21 0.30
N PHE A 36 8.30 -2.21 -0.38
CA PHE A 36 9.20 -1.25 0.25
C PHE A 36 8.50 -0.37 1.28
N LEU A 37 7.26 0.06 1.02
CA LEU A 37 6.47 0.79 2.00
C LEU A 37 6.19 -0.07 3.24
N ALA A 38 5.84 -1.35 3.06
CA ALA A 38 5.65 -2.29 4.15
C ALA A 38 6.94 -2.52 4.95
N ALA A 39 8.07 -2.69 4.28
CA ALA A 39 9.38 -2.82 4.93
C ALA A 39 9.74 -1.58 5.75
N GLY A 40 9.42 -0.37 5.24
CA GLY A 40 9.58 0.88 5.98
C GLY A 40 8.73 0.96 7.25
N LEU A 41 7.50 0.46 7.21
CA LEU A 41 6.62 0.36 8.39
C LEU A 41 7.12 -0.68 9.40
N VAL A 42 7.63 -1.83 8.94
CA VAL A 42 8.28 -2.82 9.82
C VAL A 42 9.51 -2.20 10.48
N TRP A 43 10.34 -1.48 9.72
CA TRP A 43 11.49 -0.78 10.24
C TRP A 43 11.11 0.23 11.32
N ALA A 44 10.03 0.98 11.10
CA ALA A 44 9.49 1.91 12.09
C ALA A 44 9.11 1.25 13.43
N ILE A 45 8.65 -0.01 13.40
CA ILE A 45 8.25 -0.78 14.60
C ILE A 45 9.46 -1.31 15.36
N VAL A 46 10.49 -1.79 14.64
CA VAL A 46 11.66 -2.44 15.24
C VAL A 46 12.81 -1.47 15.53
N HIS A 47 12.68 -0.19 15.15
CA HIS A 47 13.72 0.81 15.38
C HIS A 47 13.95 1.02 16.89
N PRO A 48 15.22 1.01 17.37
CA PRO A 48 15.51 1.12 18.80
C PRO A 48 15.20 2.49 19.39
N ASP A 49 15.26 3.54 18.56
CA ASP A 49 14.83 4.90 18.92
C ASP A 49 13.33 5.09 18.57
N PRO A 50 12.45 5.28 19.58
CA PRO A 50 11.02 5.46 19.38
C PRO A 50 10.65 6.70 18.56
N GLU A 51 11.43 7.77 18.66
CA GLU A 51 11.16 9.02 17.94
C GLU A 51 11.47 8.87 16.45
N VAL A 52 12.58 8.19 16.11
CA VAL A 52 12.86 7.81 14.71
C VAL A 52 11.78 6.85 14.20
N GLY A 53 11.38 5.86 15.00
CA GLY A 53 10.27 4.97 14.67
C GLY A 53 8.98 5.75 14.38
N ARG A 54 8.71 6.84 15.12
CA ARG A 54 7.57 7.74 14.92
C ARG A 54 7.65 8.51 13.60
N GLN A 55 8.81 9.05 13.27
CA GLN A 55 9.00 9.76 12.02
C GLN A 55 8.83 8.83 10.82
N LEU A 56 9.40 7.62 10.89
CA LEU A 56 9.26 6.59 9.85
C LEU A 56 7.81 6.18 9.64
N ARG A 57 7.09 5.79 10.71
CA ARG A 57 5.66 5.40 10.58
C ARG A 57 4.81 6.53 10.01
N THR A 58 5.04 7.77 10.45
CA THR A 58 4.31 8.95 9.96
C THR A 58 4.56 9.16 8.46
N PHE A 59 5.83 9.13 8.04
CA PHE A 59 6.20 9.28 6.63
C PHE A 59 5.59 8.19 5.75
N PHE A 60 5.77 6.91 6.13
CA PHE A 60 5.28 5.79 5.32
C PHE A 60 3.75 5.72 5.28
N PHE A 61 3.03 5.99 6.38
CA PHE A 61 1.57 6.07 6.35
C PHE A 61 1.07 7.24 5.51
N ALA A 62 1.77 8.38 5.50
CA ALA A 62 1.45 9.48 4.59
C ALA A 62 1.63 9.07 3.12
N CYS A 63 2.74 8.41 2.78
CA CYS A 63 2.97 7.87 1.44
C CYS A 63 1.87 6.87 1.02
N VAL A 64 1.51 5.91 1.90
CA VAL A 64 0.44 4.93 1.64
C VAL A 64 -0.91 5.64 1.42
N THR A 65 -1.20 6.67 2.20
CA THR A 65 -2.44 7.45 2.07
C THR A 65 -2.50 8.16 0.72
N ILE A 66 -1.45 8.90 0.37
CA ILE A 66 -1.37 9.66 -0.89
C ILE A 66 -1.43 8.73 -2.10
N ALA A 67 -0.64 7.65 -2.10
CA ALA A 67 -0.65 6.66 -3.17
C ALA A 67 -2.01 5.97 -3.28
N GLY A 68 -2.65 5.67 -2.15
CA GLY A 68 -3.99 5.09 -2.10
C GLY A 68 -5.07 6.02 -2.68
N ILE A 69 -5.00 7.33 -2.39
CA ILE A 69 -5.91 8.32 -2.97
C ILE A 69 -5.69 8.38 -4.49
N TYR A 70 -4.44 8.55 -4.93
CA TYR A 70 -4.13 8.65 -6.35
C TYR A 70 -4.55 7.38 -7.12
N GLY A 71 -4.19 6.19 -6.63
CA GLY A 71 -4.60 4.91 -7.22
C GLY A 71 -6.11 4.70 -7.18
N GLY A 72 -6.77 5.17 -6.13
CA GLY A 72 -8.23 5.18 -5.97
C GLY A 72 -8.96 5.97 -7.05
N LEU A 73 -8.40 7.12 -7.41
CA LEU A 73 -8.95 8.03 -8.43
C LEU A 73 -8.60 7.62 -9.86
N THR A 74 -7.44 6.98 -10.07
CA THR A 74 -6.90 6.71 -11.42
C THR A 74 -7.02 5.25 -11.88
N ALA A 75 -6.97 4.28 -10.97
CA ALA A 75 -6.89 2.87 -11.33
C ALA A 75 -8.12 2.06 -10.88
N SER A 76 -8.54 2.19 -9.62
CA SER A 76 -9.71 1.49 -9.10
C SER A 76 -10.20 2.10 -7.79
N ARG A 77 -11.50 2.41 -7.71
CA ARG A 77 -12.14 2.92 -6.48
C ARG A 77 -11.94 1.99 -5.27
N LYS A 78 -11.71 0.68 -5.49
CA LYS A 78 -11.41 -0.27 -4.40
C LYS A 78 -10.16 0.14 -3.61
N ILE A 79 -9.18 0.77 -4.26
CA ILE A 79 -7.91 1.19 -3.64
C ILE A 79 -8.15 2.25 -2.54
N LEU A 80 -9.19 3.08 -2.67
CA LEU A 80 -9.58 4.01 -1.60
C LEU A 80 -9.89 3.24 -0.30
N PHE A 81 -10.65 2.15 -0.41
CA PHE A 81 -11.09 1.38 0.75
C PHE A 81 -10.01 0.45 1.32
N VAL A 82 -9.17 -0.14 0.46
CA VAL A 82 -8.16 -1.12 0.91
C VAL A 82 -6.79 -0.51 1.19
N GLN A 83 -6.52 0.72 0.76
CA GLN A 83 -5.22 1.37 0.92
C GLN A 83 -5.32 2.78 1.50
N ALA A 84 -6.12 3.67 0.91
CA ALA A 84 -6.19 5.07 1.35
C ALA A 84 -6.75 5.20 2.77
N ILE A 85 -7.91 4.57 3.04
CA ILE A 85 -8.56 4.62 4.36
C ILE A 85 -7.67 3.99 5.45
N PRO A 86 -7.15 2.75 5.30
CA PRO A 86 -6.24 2.18 6.28
C PRO A 86 -4.96 3.00 6.48
N GLY A 87 -4.39 3.54 5.40
CA GLY A 87 -3.25 4.45 5.45
C GLY A 87 -3.53 5.70 6.28
N ALA A 88 -4.67 6.34 6.05
CA ALA A 88 -5.09 7.54 6.77
C ALA A 88 -5.32 7.26 8.26
N ILE A 89 -5.96 6.13 8.59
CA ILE A 89 -6.14 5.69 9.97
C ILE A 89 -4.77 5.49 10.64
N GLY A 90 -3.85 4.79 9.96
CA GLY A 90 -2.48 4.60 10.45
C GLY A 90 -1.73 5.92 10.63
N LEU A 91 -1.88 6.88 9.73
CA LEU A 91 -1.29 8.22 9.82
C LEU A 91 -1.82 8.98 11.03
N VAL A 92 -3.14 9.02 11.21
CA VAL A 92 -3.77 9.69 12.36
C VAL A 92 -3.30 9.04 13.66
N ALA A 93 -3.29 7.70 13.74
CA ALA A 93 -2.77 6.98 14.90
C ALA A 93 -1.29 7.30 15.16
N ALA A 94 -0.46 7.37 14.12
CA ALA A 94 0.96 7.71 14.23
C ALA A 94 1.21 9.11 14.81
N ILE A 95 0.32 10.07 14.48
CA ILE A 95 0.39 11.44 14.98
C ILE A 95 -0.12 11.54 16.42
N LEU A 96 -1.21 10.84 16.74
CA LEU A 96 -1.85 10.92 18.06
C LEU A 96 -1.14 10.09 19.14
N ILE A 97 -0.47 8.99 18.76
CA ILE A 97 0.25 8.13 19.69
C ILE A 97 1.69 8.63 19.84
N SER A 98 1.88 9.49 20.84
CA SER A 98 3.14 10.16 21.20
C SER A 98 4.02 9.36 22.18
N ARG A 99 3.94 8.03 22.16
CA ARG A 99 4.87 7.18 22.92
C ARG A 99 6.13 6.88 22.12
#